data_AF-A0A3D9R2X0-F1
#
_entry.id   AF-A0A3D9R2X0-F1
#
_cell.length_a   1.000
_cell.length_b   1.000
_cell.length_c   1.000
_cell.angle_alpha   90.00
_cell.angle_beta   90.00
_cell.angle_gamma   90.00
#
_symmetry.space_group_name_H-M   'P 1'
#
loop_
_entity.id
_entity.type
_entity.pdbx_description
1 polymer ?
#
loop_
_entity_poly.entity_id
_entity_poly.type
_entity_poly.pdbx_seq_one_letter_code
_entity_poly.pdbx_strand_id
1 'polypeptide(L)'
;MLVGALLTDETFGVAINQTATRPFISEKWMHGLNTTAYLNWIAANIAGAFFGKWITNPEKFGLDFALPAMFIGLLVLLMVSRSKIVIDMIVAISAVAIVVGVTLVSSASIGVIVATVFAATVGMVVEKWK
;
A
#
# COMPACT_ATOMS: atom_id res chain seq x y z
N MET A 1 -19.42 -6.29 -11.78
CA MET A 1 -18.52 -6.46 -12.96
C MET A 1 -17.49 -5.33 -13.18
N LEU A 2 -17.67 -4.09 -12.68
CA LEU A 2 -16.69 -2.98 -12.81
C LEU A 2 -15.93 -2.64 -11.52
N VAL A 3 -15.91 -3.57 -10.56
CA VAL A 3 -15.45 -3.32 -9.19
C VAL A 3 -13.96 -2.92 -9.13
N GLY A 4 -13.14 -3.48 -10.01
CA GLY A 4 -11.69 -3.21 -10.08
C GLY A 4 -11.31 -1.89 -10.76
N ALA A 5 -12.20 -1.27 -11.54
CA ALA A 5 -11.84 -0.10 -12.36
C ALA A 5 -11.54 1.16 -11.53
N LEU A 6 -12.08 1.22 -10.31
CA LEU A 6 -11.91 2.33 -9.37
C LEU A 6 -11.09 1.92 -8.14
N LEU A 7 -10.46 0.75 -8.18
CA LEU A 7 -9.72 0.22 -7.04
C LEU A 7 -8.35 0.92 -6.95
N THR A 8 -8.01 1.31 -5.72
CA THR A 8 -6.71 1.87 -5.32
C THR A 8 -6.09 1.02 -4.21
N ASP A 9 -4.81 1.18 -3.93
CA ASP A 9 -4.10 0.44 -2.88
C ASP A 9 -4.75 0.65 -1.49
N GLU A 10 -5.23 1.86 -1.21
CA GLU A 10 -5.90 2.21 0.04
C GLU A 10 -7.26 1.52 0.15
N THR A 11 -8.07 1.60 -0.91
CA THR A 11 -9.40 0.93 -0.92
C THR A 11 -9.27 -0.59 -0.89
N PHE A 12 -8.22 -1.15 -1.49
CA PHE A 12 -7.88 -2.56 -1.36
C PHE A 12 -7.52 -2.93 0.07
N GLY A 13 -6.70 -2.11 0.74
CA GLY A 13 -6.34 -2.28 2.16
C GLY A 13 -7.56 -2.29 3.08
N VAL A 14 -8.50 -1.37 2.87
CA VAL A 14 -9.77 -1.32 3.63
C VAL A 14 -10.65 -2.54 3.31
N ALA A 15 -10.73 -2.95 2.05
CA ALA A 15 -11.51 -4.11 1.63
C ALA A 15 -10.98 -5.42 2.24
N ILE A 16 -9.67 -5.64 2.25
CA ILE A 16 -9.11 -6.88 2.83
C ILE A 16 -9.27 -6.91 4.35
N ASN A 17 -9.13 -5.76 5.02
CA ASN A 17 -9.40 -5.65 6.46
C ASN A 17 -10.89 -5.90 6.76
N GLN A 18 -11.80 -5.37 5.94
CA GLN A 18 -13.23 -5.64 6.05
C GLN A 18 -13.55 -7.13 5.86
N THR A 19 -12.84 -7.82 4.96
CA THR A 19 -13.00 -9.27 4.73
C THR A 19 -12.61 -10.10 5.97
N ALA A 20 -11.71 -9.60 6.82
CA ALA A 20 -11.34 -10.28 8.06
C ALA A 20 -12.50 -10.38 9.06
N THR A 21 -13.49 -9.49 8.98
CA THR A 21 -14.69 -9.49 9.84
C THR A 21 -15.96 -9.94 9.12
N ARG A 22 -16.02 -9.80 7.79
CA ARG A 22 -17.16 -10.19 6.96
C ARG A 22 -16.69 -11.02 5.76
N PRO A 23 -17.12 -12.29 5.62
CA PRO A 23 -16.59 -13.19 4.60
C PRO A 23 -16.95 -12.79 3.16
N PHE A 24 -17.95 -11.92 2.96
CA PHE A 24 -18.37 -11.49 1.63
C PHE A 24 -18.56 -9.98 1.57
N ILE A 25 -17.95 -9.36 0.55
CA ILE A 25 -18.10 -7.94 0.23
C ILE A 25 -18.97 -7.81 -1.01
N SER A 26 -20.06 -7.03 -0.91
CA SER A 26 -20.94 -6.81 -2.06
C SER A 26 -20.34 -5.80 -3.05
N GLU A 27 -20.67 -5.95 -4.33
CA GLU A 27 -20.24 -4.98 -5.37
C GLU A 27 -20.65 -3.54 -5.02
N LYS A 28 -21.86 -3.36 -4.47
CA LYS A 28 -22.39 -2.05 -4.04
C LYS A 28 -21.52 -1.42 -2.96
N TRP A 29 -21.06 -2.21 -1.99
CA TRP A 29 -20.17 -1.70 -0.94
C TRP A 29 -18.83 -1.26 -1.53
N MET A 30 -18.25 -2.04 -2.45
CA MET A 30 -16.96 -1.68 -3.06
C MET A 30 -17.07 -0.42 -3.92
N HIS A 31 -18.16 -0.27 -4.68
CA HIS A 31 -18.42 0.97 -5.41
C HIS A 31 -18.57 2.16 -4.46
N GLY A 32 -19.29 1.99 -3.34
CA GLY A 32 -19.39 3.03 -2.31
C GLY A 32 -18.03 3.41 -1.71
N LEU A 33 -17.19 2.42 -1.38
CA LEU A 33 -15.84 2.64 -0.87
C LEU A 33 -14.98 3.42 -1.88
N ASN A 34 -14.95 2.96 -3.13
CA ASN A 34 -14.15 3.62 -4.17
C ASN A 34 -14.64 5.04 -4.46
N THR A 35 -15.95 5.24 -4.64
CA THR A 35 -16.51 6.57 -4.90
C THR A 35 -16.24 7.54 -3.75
N THR A 36 -16.42 7.11 -2.49
CA THR A 36 -16.12 7.95 -1.33
C THR A 36 -14.63 8.28 -1.21
N ALA A 37 -13.74 7.34 -1.52
CA ALA A 37 -12.30 7.58 -1.58
C ALA A 37 -11.95 8.64 -2.65
N TYR A 38 -12.51 8.55 -3.85
CA TYR A 38 -12.28 9.55 -4.92
C TYR A 38 -12.85 10.92 -4.56
N LEU A 39 -14.04 10.99 -3.98
CA LEU A 39 -14.62 12.26 -3.51
C LEU A 39 -13.74 12.91 -2.44
N ASN A 40 -13.27 12.11 -1.47
CA ASN A 40 -12.33 12.57 -0.46
C ASN A 40 -11.01 13.04 -1.08
N TRP A 41 -10.48 12.32 -2.06
CA TRP A 41 -9.26 12.70 -2.77
C TRP A 41 -9.41 14.03 -3.49
N ILE A 42 -10.52 14.26 -4.21
CA ILE A 42 -10.81 15.54 -4.85
C ILE A 42 -10.89 16.67 -3.80
N ALA A 43 -11.64 16.45 -2.72
CA ALA A 43 -11.77 17.44 -1.65
C ALA A 43 -10.41 17.76 -0.99
N ALA A 44 -9.58 16.74 -0.72
CA ALA A 44 -8.25 16.89 -0.15
C ALA A 44 -7.30 17.64 -1.10
N ASN A 45 -7.37 17.41 -2.41
CA ASN A 45 -6.57 18.16 -3.38
C ASN A 45 -6.98 19.63 -3.45
N ILE A 46 -8.28 19.94 -3.43
CA ILE A 46 -8.77 21.32 -3.39
C ILE A 46 -8.32 22.00 -2.10
N ALA A 47 -8.48 21.34 -0.96
CA ALA A 47 -8.01 21.84 0.32
C ALA A 47 -6.49 22.06 0.31
N GLY A 48 -5.71 21.09 -0.17
CA GLY A 48 -4.26 21.19 -0.31
C GLY A 48 -3.82 22.33 -1.22
N ALA A 49 -4.51 22.55 -2.35
CA ALA A 49 -4.24 23.67 -3.25
C ALA A 49 -4.55 25.03 -2.62
N PHE A 50 -5.56 25.10 -1.75
CA PHE A 50 -5.91 26.32 -1.03
C PHE A 50 -4.94 26.61 0.13
N PHE A 51 -4.74 25.65 1.02
CA PHE A 51 -3.90 25.79 2.21
C PHE A 51 -2.40 25.75 1.90
N GLY A 52 -1.99 25.07 0.82
CA GLY A 52 -0.59 24.99 0.38
C GLY A 52 0.03 26.34 0.07
N LYS A 53 -0.78 27.35 -0.28
CA LYS A 53 -0.32 28.74 -0.51
C LYS A 53 0.26 29.40 0.75
N TRP A 54 -0.12 28.93 1.94
CA TRP A 54 0.40 29.42 3.21
C TRP A 54 1.61 28.64 3.71
N ILE A 55 1.96 27.53 3.05
CA ILE A 55 3.12 26.71 3.38
C ILE A 55 4.27 27.15 2.48
N THR A 56 5.05 28.14 2.94
CA THR A 56 6.17 28.70 2.17
C THR A 56 7.33 27.73 2.00
N ASN A 57 7.54 26.82 2.96
CA ASN A 57 8.58 25.81 2.89
C ASN A 57 8.04 24.45 3.41
N PRO A 58 7.48 23.61 2.52
CA PRO A 58 6.94 22.30 2.87
C PRO A 58 7.98 21.32 3.45
N GLU A 59 9.22 21.40 2.97
CA GLU A 59 10.32 20.53 3.40
C GLU A 59 10.66 20.73 4.88
N LYS A 60 10.57 21.97 5.38
CA LYS A 60 10.77 22.27 6.80
C LYS A 60 9.77 21.54 7.71
N PHE A 61 8.60 21.16 7.17
CA PHE A 61 7.56 20.42 7.90
C PHE A 61 7.62 18.91 7.63
N GLY A 62 8.59 18.41 6.87
CA GLY A 62 8.71 16.99 6.53
C GLY A 62 7.60 16.49 5.61
N LEU A 63 6.97 17.37 4.83
CA LEU A 63 5.87 16.99 3.93
C LEU A 63 6.35 16.16 2.73
N ASP A 64 7.64 16.18 2.43
CA ASP A 64 8.33 15.28 1.50
C ASP A 64 8.25 13.80 1.93
N PHE A 65 8.14 13.54 3.23
CA PHE A 65 7.98 12.20 3.79
C PHE A 65 6.52 11.69 3.78
N ALA A 66 5.54 12.51 3.43
CA ALA A 66 4.12 12.15 3.51
C ALA A 66 3.78 10.90 2.66
N LEU A 67 4.34 10.79 1.45
CA LEU A 67 4.08 9.68 0.56
C LEU A 67 4.70 8.36 1.04
N PRO A 68 6.00 8.29 1.43
CA PRO A 68 6.56 7.12 2.10
C PRO A 68 5.79 6.73 3.37
N ALA A 69 5.40 7.70 4.19
CA ALA A 69 4.63 7.46 5.42
C ALA A 69 3.28 6.77 5.15
N MET A 70 2.60 7.15 4.07
CA MET A 70 1.34 6.53 3.64
C MET A 70 1.51 5.03 3.36
N PHE A 71 2.53 4.65 2.58
CA PHE A 71 2.80 3.24 2.29
C PHE A 71 3.18 2.43 3.53
N ILE A 72 3.93 3.03 4.47
CA ILE A 72 4.23 2.41 5.77
C ILE A 72 2.94 2.20 6.56
N GLY A 73 2.05 3.20 6.60
CA GLY A 73 0.75 3.09 7.25
C GLY A 73 -0.09 1.93 6.69
N LEU A 74 -0.18 1.83 5.37
CA LEU A 74 -0.87 0.72 4.71
C LEU A 74 -0.23 -0.64 5.04
N LEU A 75 1.10 -0.74 5.00
CA LEU A 75 1.83 -1.95 5.34
C LEU A 75 1.52 -2.42 6.77
N VAL A 76 1.60 -1.50 7.75
CA VAL A 76 1.32 -1.82 9.15
C VAL A 76 -0.11 -2.31 9.35
N LEU A 77 -1.10 -1.65 8.72
CA LEU A 77 -2.50 -2.08 8.78
C LEU A 77 -2.70 -3.50 8.22
N LEU A 78 -2.03 -3.82 7.11
CA LEU A 78 -2.09 -5.16 6.50
C LEU A 78 -1.43 -6.23 7.37
N MET A 79 -0.28 -5.93 7.99
CA MET A 79 0.44 -6.84 8.89
C MET A 79 -0.39 -7.13 10.15
N VAL A 80 -0.92 -6.09 10.80
CA VAL A 80 -1.74 -6.23 12.02
C VAL A 80 -2.99 -7.05 11.74
N SER A 81 -3.64 -6.83 10.58
CA SER A 81 -4.84 -7.56 10.19
C SER A 81 -4.63 -9.07 10.02
N ARG A 82 -3.40 -9.53 9.74
CA ARG A 82 -3.10 -10.95 9.47
C ARG A 82 -2.45 -11.66 10.64
N SER A 83 -1.82 -10.95 11.58
CA SER A 83 -1.10 -11.52 12.72
C SER A 83 -0.03 -12.57 12.35
N LYS A 84 0.56 -12.49 11.14
CA LYS A 84 1.59 -13.41 10.64
C LYS A 84 2.98 -12.76 10.59
N ILE A 85 3.35 -12.07 11.68
CA ILE A 85 4.57 -11.25 11.79
C ILE A 85 5.84 -11.98 11.32
N VAL A 86 5.99 -13.28 11.61
CA VAL A 86 7.18 -14.05 11.18
C VAL A 86 7.28 -14.13 9.66
N ILE A 87 6.16 -14.35 8.96
CA ILE A 87 6.15 -14.42 7.49
C ILE A 87 6.38 -13.02 6.92
N ASP A 88 5.71 -12.00 7.50
CA ASP A 88 5.86 -10.61 7.06
C ASP A 88 7.33 -10.14 7.17
N MET A 89 8.03 -10.51 8.24
CA MET A 89 9.46 -10.22 8.42
C MET A 89 10.34 -10.93 7.40
N ILE A 90 10.05 -12.19 7.07
CA ILE A 90 10.80 -12.93 6.03
C ILE A 90 10.62 -12.26 4.66
N VAL A 91 9.38 -11.87 4.33
CA VAL A 91 9.08 -11.15 3.08
C VAL A 91 9.78 -9.79 3.06
N ALA A 92 9.77 -9.04 4.17
CA ALA A 92 10.44 -7.75 4.25
C ALA A 92 11.96 -7.88 4.07
N ILE A 93 12.61 -8.82 4.76
CA ILE A 93 14.07 -9.03 4.65
C ILE A 93 14.45 -9.48 3.24
N SER A 94 13.69 -10.42 2.66
CA SER A 94 13.95 -10.88 1.29
C SER A 94 13.74 -9.77 0.26
N ALA A 95 12.69 -8.96 0.39
CA ALA A 95 12.47 -7.80 -0.47
C ALA A 95 13.64 -6.81 -0.41
N VAL A 96 14.10 -6.45 0.78
CA VAL A 96 15.25 -5.53 0.96
C VAL A 96 16.51 -6.11 0.32
N ALA A 97 16.83 -7.38 0.57
CA ALA A 97 17.99 -8.04 0.00
C ALA A 97 17.96 -8.04 -1.54
N ILE A 98 16.78 -8.33 -2.13
CA ILE A 98 16.61 -8.41 -3.58
C ILE A 98 16.66 -7.01 -4.21
N VAL A 99 15.98 -6.00 -3.65
CA VAL A 99 16.03 -4.63 -4.19
C VAL A 99 17.47 -4.13 -4.21
N VAL A 100 18.19 -4.27 -3.09
CA VAL A 100 19.58 -3.82 -2.99
C VAL A 100 20.45 -4.56 -3.99
N GLY A 101 20.35 -5.89 -4.05
CA GLY A 101 21.15 -6.70 -4.98
C GLY A 101 20.90 -6.36 -6.46
N VAL A 102 19.64 -6.20 -6.86
CA VAL A 102 19.28 -5.89 -8.25
C VAL A 102 19.67 -4.46 -8.62
N THR A 103 19.52 -3.50 -7.70
CA THR A 103 19.84 -2.09 -7.96
C THR A 103 21.35 -1.86 -8.13
N LEU A 104 22.20 -2.76 -7.63
CA LEU A 104 23.64 -2.72 -7.89
C LEU A 104 24.00 -3.03 -9.35
N VAL A 105 23.13 -3.73 -10.09
CA VAL A 105 23.40 -4.21 -11.46
C VAL A 105 22.43 -3.60 -12.47
N SER A 106 21.28 -3.08 -12.02
CA SER A 106 20.19 -2.58 -12.86
C SER A 106 19.57 -1.30 -12.27
N SER A 107 18.50 -0.79 -12.89
CA SER A 107 17.80 0.40 -12.40
C SER A 107 16.98 0.10 -11.14
N ALA A 108 16.79 1.12 -10.30
CA ALA A 108 15.96 1.01 -9.09
C ALA A 108 14.53 0.55 -9.41
N SER A 109 13.94 1.00 -10.52
CA SER A 109 12.59 0.60 -10.94
C SER A 109 12.51 -0.91 -11.23
N ILE A 110 13.52 -1.47 -11.88
CA ILE A 110 13.60 -2.93 -12.12
C ILE A 110 13.80 -3.66 -10.80
N GLY A 111 14.66 -3.14 -9.92
CA GLY A 111 14.90 -3.67 -8.59
C GLY A 111 13.62 -3.83 -7.77
N VAL A 112 12.76 -2.81 -7.76
CA VAL A 112 11.46 -2.85 -7.06
C VAL A 112 10.54 -3.91 -7.64
N ILE A 113 10.42 -4.01 -8.98
CA ILE A 113 9.55 -5.01 -9.62
C ILE A 113 10.02 -6.43 -9.29
N VAL A 114 11.33 -6.69 -9.45
CA VAL A 114 11.93 -8.01 -9.17
C VAL A 114 11.74 -8.38 -7.70
N ALA A 115 12.06 -7.47 -6.78
CA ALA A 115 11.87 -7.73 -5.36
C ALA A 115 10.42 -8.02 -4.99
N THR A 116 9.47 -7.29 -5.57
CA THR A 116 8.03 -7.50 -5.31
C THR A 116 7.61 -8.91 -5.70
N VAL A 117 7.98 -9.37 -6.91
CA VAL A 117 7.59 -10.70 -7.41
C VAL A 117 8.27 -11.81 -6.59
N PHE A 118 9.57 -11.72 -6.38
CA PHE A 118 10.32 -12.79 -5.70
C PHE A 118 10.06 -12.84 -4.20
N ALA A 119 9.99 -11.71 -3.50
CA ALA A 119 9.69 -11.70 -2.07
C ALA A 119 8.26 -12.19 -1.77
N ALA A 120 7.28 -11.81 -2.60
CA ALA A 120 5.92 -12.36 -2.50
C ALA A 120 5.90 -13.88 -2.74
N THR A 121 6.69 -14.37 -3.71
CA THR A 121 6.83 -15.80 -3.98
C THR A 121 7.43 -16.54 -2.79
N VAL A 122 8.48 -16.00 -2.16
CA VAL A 122 9.07 -16.54 -0.93
C VAL A 122 8.04 -16.62 0.18
N GLY A 123 7.28 -15.54 0.42
CA GLY A 123 6.22 -15.51 1.42
C GLY A 123 5.17 -16.61 1.21
N MET A 124 4.71 -16.80 -0.03
CA MET A 124 3.73 -17.83 -0.39
C MET A 124 4.27 -19.26 -0.15
N VAL A 125 5.52 -19.53 -0.53
CA VAL A 125 6.15 -20.84 -0.32
C VAL A 125 6.30 -21.14 1.17
N VAL A 126 6.79 -20.18 1.95
CA VAL A 126 6.96 -20.30 3.41
C VAL A 126 5.62 -20.52 4.12
N GLU A 127 4.57 -19.84 3.67
CA GLU A 127 3.22 -20.00 4.24
C GLU A 127 2.63 -21.38 3.96
N LYS A 128 2.82 -21.93 2.76
CA LYS A 128 2.28 -23.26 2.37
C LYS A 128 3.04 -24.44 2.98
N TRP A 129 4.30 -24.25 3.36
CA TRP A 129 5.16 -25.31 3.89
C TRP A 129 5.05 -25.46 5.43
N LYS A 130 4.20 -24.65 6.07
CA LYS A 130 3.73 -24.86 7.45
C LYS A 130 2.43 -25.65 7.47
#